data_AF-A0A7K1JDY9-F1
#
_entry.id   AF-A0A7K1JDY9-F1
#
_cell.length_a   1.000
_cell.length_b   1.000
_cell.length_c   1.000
_cell.angle_alpha   90.00
_cell.angle_beta   90.00
_cell.angle_gamma   90.00
#
_symmetry.space_group_name_H-M   'P 1'
#
loop_
_entity.id
_entity.type
_entity.pdbx_description
1 polymer ?
#
loop_
_entity_poly.entity_id
_entity_poly.type
_entity_poly.pdbx_seq_one_letter_code
_entity_poly.pdbx_strand_id
1 'polypeptide(L)'
;MALVALIHRYSGTPYVWGGDSPAGTDCSGLASWLANTATGRPVFGDRFDTGTEESALLARGFHYGTAPGALVIGWNDHHTAVTLPDGTPAASGEGGGVRFGGGGAYQPQFNHHMYLPITPGPVDGRPAPLDPAAPADGADT
;
A
#
# COMPACT_ATOMS: atom_id res chain seq x y z
N MET A 1 13.24 -1.39 5.66
CA MET A 1 12.17 -1.08 4.71
C MET A 1 10.82 -1.12 5.42
N ALA A 2 10.15 0.02 5.61
CA ALA A 2 8.89 0.11 6.35
C ALA A 2 7.76 -0.76 5.76
N LEU A 3 7.71 -0.89 4.43
CA LEU A 3 6.71 -1.73 3.75
C LEU A 3 6.85 -3.22 4.08
N VAL A 4 8.08 -3.75 4.00
CA VAL A 4 8.36 -5.15 4.35
C VAL A 4 8.03 -5.42 5.81
N ALA A 5 8.38 -4.50 6.72
CA ALA A 5 8.06 -4.62 8.14
C ALA A 5 6.54 -4.60 8.41
N LEU A 6 5.79 -3.79 7.64
CA LEU A 6 4.34 -3.72 7.74
C LEU A 6 3.69 -5.05 7.36
N ILE A 7 4.10 -5.65 6.24
CA ILE A 7 3.54 -6.93 5.79
C ILE A 7 3.95 -8.04 6.75
N HIS A 8 5.18 -8.07 7.27
CA HIS A 8 5.54 -9.03 8.32
C HIS A 8 4.65 -8.90 9.56
N ARG A 9 4.30 -7.66 9.97
CA ARG A 9 3.45 -7.41 11.14
C ARG A 9 2.01 -7.89 10.97
N TYR A 10 1.47 -7.82 9.76
CA TYR A 10 0.08 -8.18 9.46
C TYR A 10 -0.05 -9.45 8.62
N SER A 11 1.04 -10.20 8.45
CA SER A 11 1.01 -11.49 7.78
C SER A 11 0.10 -12.45 8.54
N GLY A 12 -0.86 -13.05 7.84
CA GLY A 12 -1.89 -13.91 8.45
C GLY A 12 -3.14 -13.17 8.90
N THR A 13 -3.23 -11.84 8.74
CA THR A 13 -4.49 -11.11 8.91
C THR A 13 -5.55 -11.70 7.96
N PRO A 14 -6.74 -12.10 8.44
CA PRO A 14 -7.76 -12.72 7.62
C PRO A 14 -8.23 -11.86 6.44
N TYR A 15 -8.67 -12.51 5.36
CA TYR A 15 -9.35 -11.79 4.27
C TYR A 15 -10.74 -11.42 4.74
N VAL A 16 -11.04 -10.11 4.78
CA VAL A 16 -12.37 -9.59 5.11
C VAL A 16 -12.75 -8.61 4.02
N TRP A 17 -13.84 -8.90 3.31
CA TRP A 17 -14.39 -8.00 2.30
C TRP A 17 -14.75 -6.67 2.96
N GLY A 18 -14.23 -5.55 2.42
CA GLY A 18 -14.43 -4.26 3.03
C GLY A 18 -13.66 -4.07 4.35
N GLY A 19 -12.66 -4.90 4.66
CA GLY A 19 -11.83 -4.72 5.85
C GLY A 19 -10.75 -3.66 5.67
N ASP A 20 -10.55 -2.81 6.68
CA ASP A 20 -9.46 -1.82 6.76
C ASP A 20 -8.90 -1.78 8.20
N SER A 21 -8.58 -2.96 8.74
CA SER A 21 -8.05 -3.06 10.09
C SER A 21 -7.13 -4.26 10.29
N PRO A 22 -6.33 -4.30 11.38
CA PRO A 22 -5.55 -5.47 11.77
C PRO A 22 -6.35 -6.77 11.91
N ALA A 23 -7.67 -6.68 12.13
CA ALA A 23 -8.58 -7.82 12.27
C ALA A 23 -9.00 -8.44 10.92
N GLY A 24 -8.75 -7.75 9.80
CA GLY A 24 -9.04 -8.25 8.46
C GLY A 24 -8.98 -7.17 7.39
N THR A 25 -8.49 -7.53 6.21
CA THR A 25 -8.45 -6.67 5.02
C THR A 25 -8.67 -7.45 3.74
N ASP A 26 -9.30 -6.83 2.76
CA ASP A 26 -9.40 -7.34 1.39
C ASP A 26 -8.14 -6.99 0.58
N CYS A 27 -8.15 -7.32 -0.71
CA CYS A 27 -7.05 -7.05 -1.63
C CYS A 27 -6.76 -5.53 -1.74
N SER A 28 -7.80 -4.72 -1.91
CA SER A 28 -7.69 -3.27 -2.05
C SER A 28 -7.33 -2.55 -0.76
N GLY A 29 -7.74 -3.07 0.40
CA GLY A 29 -7.30 -2.56 1.70
C GLY A 29 -5.80 -2.76 1.92
N LEU A 30 -5.24 -3.92 1.56
CA LEU A 30 -3.79 -4.13 1.64
C LEU A 30 -3.02 -3.20 0.69
N ALA A 31 -3.51 -3.04 -0.56
CA ALA A 31 -2.93 -2.11 -1.51
C ALA A 31 -2.97 -0.67 -0.97
N SER A 32 -4.06 -0.29 -0.30
CA SER A 32 -4.22 1.01 0.36
C SER A 32 -3.19 1.22 1.47
N TRP A 33 -2.98 0.23 2.34
CA TRP A 33 -2.00 0.32 3.43
C TRP A 33 -0.60 0.55 2.90
N LEU A 34 -0.22 -0.16 1.84
CA LEU A 34 1.10 -0.06 1.24
C LEU A 34 1.28 1.27 0.50
N ALA A 35 0.27 1.73 -0.24
CA ALA A 35 0.28 3.03 -0.89
C ALA A 35 0.34 4.19 0.12
N ASN A 36 -0.42 4.10 1.21
CA ASN A 36 -0.41 5.09 2.29
C ASN A 36 0.95 5.14 2.98
N THR A 37 1.49 3.97 3.35
CA THR A 37 2.80 3.87 4.00
C THR A 37 3.91 4.44 3.11
N ALA A 38 3.86 4.14 1.81
CA ALA A 38 4.86 4.63 0.85
C ALA A 38 4.81 6.15 0.64
N THR A 39 3.68 6.78 0.95
CA THR A 39 3.45 8.22 0.76
C THR A 39 3.38 9.01 2.07
N GLY A 40 3.75 8.37 3.18
CA GLY A 40 3.77 9.03 4.50
C GLY A 40 2.39 9.30 5.10
N ARG A 41 1.33 8.64 4.60
CA ARG A 41 -0.04 8.76 5.09
C ARG A 41 -0.32 7.75 6.21
N PRO A 42 -1.35 8.00 7.05
CA PRO A 42 -1.82 7.00 8.00
C PRO A 42 -2.16 5.68 7.30
N VAL A 43 -1.69 4.56 7.86
CA VAL A 43 -1.86 3.22 7.24
C VAL A 43 -3.34 2.87 7.06
N PHE A 44 -4.16 3.17 8.07
CA PHE A 44 -5.60 2.87 8.12
C PHE A 44 -6.44 4.14 7.96
N GLY A 45 -7.70 3.99 7.54
CA GLY A 45 -8.69 5.08 7.51
C GLY A 45 -8.69 5.92 6.23
N ASP A 46 -7.69 5.73 5.36
CA ASP A 46 -7.60 6.35 4.03
C ASP A 46 -7.51 5.25 2.95
N ARG A 47 -8.49 4.34 2.97
CA ARG A 47 -8.57 3.21 2.03
C ARG A 47 -9.14 3.62 0.67
N PHE A 48 -8.87 2.79 -0.33
CA PHE A 48 -9.57 2.74 -1.61
C PHE A 48 -10.04 1.32 -1.92
N ASP A 49 -10.85 1.21 -2.96
CA ASP A 49 -11.30 -0.05 -3.59
C ASP A 49 -10.87 -0.07 -5.06
N THR A 50 -11.03 -1.21 -5.75
CA THR A 50 -10.61 -1.35 -7.16
C THR A 50 -11.30 -0.34 -8.11
N GLY A 51 -12.50 0.14 -7.76
CA GLY A 51 -13.22 1.14 -8.54
C GLY A 51 -12.70 2.57 -8.34
N THR A 52 -12.02 2.85 -7.23
CA THR A 52 -11.44 4.17 -6.90
C THR A 52 -9.91 4.19 -6.94
N GLU A 53 -9.27 3.03 -7.02
CA GLU A 53 -7.83 2.78 -6.94
C GLU A 53 -7.03 3.71 -7.85
N GLU A 54 -7.40 3.87 -9.11
CA GLU A 54 -6.70 4.75 -10.06
C GLU A 54 -6.59 6.20 -9.55
N SER A 55 -7.74 6.81 -9.24
CA SER A 55 -7.81 8.19 -8.76
C SER A 55 -7.07 8.38 -7.43
N ALA A 56 -7.15 7.37 -6.58
CA ALA A 56 -6.56 7.36 -5.26
C ALA A 56 -5.02 7.24 -5.35
N LEU A 57 -4.50 6.43 -6.27
CA LEU A 57 -3.07 6.28 -6.53
C LEU A 57 -2.48 7.54 -7.18
N LEU A 58 -3.19 8.16 -8.12
CA LEU A 58 -2.80 9.46 -8.70
C LEU A 58 -2.68 10.55 -7.62
N ALA A 59 -3.66 10.66 -6.72
CA ALA A 59 -3.63 11.61 -5.60
C ALA A 59 -2.49 11.34 -4.60
N ARG A 60 -1.89 10.16 -4.68
CA ARG A 60 -0.74 9.69 -3.90
C ARG A 60 0.59 9.79 -4.67
N GLY A 61 0.58 10.39 -5.87
CA GLY A 61 1.78 10.62 -6.66
C GLY A 61 2.26 9.40 -7.45
N PHE A 62 1.42 8.38 -7.61
CA PHE A 62 1.74 7.26 -8.50
C PHE A 62 1.66 7.70 -9.96
N HIS A 63 2.45 7.03 -10.79
CA HIS A 63 2.50 7.20 -12.24
C HIS A 63 1.94 5.94 -12.92
N TYR A 64 1.32 6.10 -14.10
CA TYR A 64 0.87 4.97 -14.91
C TYR A 64 2.03 4.09 -15.37
N GLY A 65 1.80 2.77 -15.39
CA GLY A 65 2.74 1.76 -15.85
C GLY A 65 3.50 1.09 -14.71
N THR A 66 4.73 0.64 -14.99
CA THR A 66 5.60 -0.05 -14.05
C THR A 66 7.02 0.49 -14.16
N ALA A 67 7.80 0.37 -13.09
CA ALA A 67 9.21 0.75 -13.10
C ALA A 67 10.05 -0.19 -12.21
N PRO A 68 11.29 -0.53 -12.60
CA PRO A 68 12.20 -1.29 -11.75
C PRO A 68 12.53 -0.53 -10.47
N GLY A 69 12.60 -1.23 -9.34
CA GLY A 69 12.93 -0.63 -8.04
C GLY A 69 11.83 0.29 -7.47
N ALA A 70 10.64 0.30 -8.07
CA ALA A 70 9.49 1.05 -7.58
C ALA A 70 8.52 0.15 -6.81
N LEU A 71 7.65 0.77 -6.02
CA LEU A 71 6.43 0.11 -5.56
C LEU A 71 5.47 0.04 -6.74
N VAL A 72 5.06 -1.14 -7.14
CA VAL A 72 4.15 -1.34 -8.27
C VAL A 72 2.86 -1.96 -7.79
N ILE A 73 1.73 -1.44 -8.24
CA ILE A 73 0.39 -1.94 -7.93
C ILE A 73 -0.29 -2.28 -9.25
N GLY A 74 -0.78 -3.51 -9.36
CA GLY A 74 -1.51 -4.01 -10.52
C GLY A 74 -2.90 -4.45 -10.09
N TRP A 75 -3.92 -4.02 -10.83
CA TRP A 75 -5.30 -4.33 -10.50
C TRP A 75 -6.19 -4.52 -11.74
N ASN A 76 -7.37 -5.08 -11.49
CA ASN A 76 -8.52 -5.12 -12.37
C ASN A 76 -9.78 -4.86 -11.53
N ASP A 77 -10.98 -4.96 -12.13
CA ASP A 77 -12.24 -4.66 -11.43
C ASP A 77 -12.48 -5.50 -10.16
N HIS A 78 -11.84 -6.66 -10.03
CA HIS A 78 -12.11 -7.65 -8.98
C HIS A 78 -10.94 -7.89 -8.01
N HIS A 79 -9.71 -7.55 -8.42
CA HIS A 79 -8.51 -7.93 -7.66
C HIS A 79 -7.37 -6.92 -7.84
N THR A 80 -6.55 -6.79 -6.80
CA THR A 80 -5.33 -5.99 -6.80
C THR A 80 -4.22 -6.70 -6.03
N ALA A 81 -2.98 -6.55 -6.50
CA ALA A 81 -1.78 -7.06 -5.85
C ALA A 81 -0.62 -6.08 -6.01
N VAL A 82 0.36 -6.20 -5.13
CA VAL A 82 1.46 -5.25 -5.00
C VAL A 82 2.81 -5.96 -5.19
N THR A 83 3.75 -5.31 -5.84
CA THR A 83 5.16 -5.69 -5.87
C THR A 83 5.99 -4.59 -5.22
N LEU A 84 6.75 -4.95 -4.20
CA LEU A 84 7.62 -4.03 -3.47
C LEU A 84 8.86 -3.62 -4.31
N PRO A 85 9.54 -2.52 -3.93
CA PRO A 85 10.78 -2.07 -4.59
C PRO A 85 11.89 -3.12 -4.69
N ASP A 86 11.94 -4.06 -3.76
CA ASP A 86 12.92 -5.17 -3.76
C ASP A 86 12.47 -6.36 -4.63
N GLY A 87 11.35 -6.23 -5.34
CA GLY A 87 10.76 -7.27 -6.17
C GLY A 87 9.85 -8.24 -5.42
N THR A 88 9.69 -8.10 -4.10
CA THR A 88 8.86 -9.02 -3.31
C THR A 88 7.38 -8.81 -3.61
N PRO A 89 6.63 -9.85 -4.04
CA PRO A 89 5.19 -9.75 -4.21
C PRO A 89 4.46 -9.82 -2.87
N ALA A 90 3.37 -9.06 -2.75
CA ALA A 90 2.46 -9.08 -1.61
C ALA A 90 1.01 -8.95 -2.10
N ALA A 91 0.13 -9.77 -1.55
CA ALA A 91 -1.30 -9.75 -1.87
C ALA A 91 -2.14 -10.16 -0.66
N SER A 92 -3.41 -9.75 -0.67
CA SER A 92 -4.43 -10.29 0.23
C SER A 92 -5.51 -10.98 -0.59
N GLY A 93 -5.84 -12.24 -0.25
CA GLY A 93 -6.93 -12.99 -0.90
C GLY A 93 -6.49 -14.05 -1.91
N GLU A 94 -5.24 -14.02 -2.41
CA GLU A 94 -4.70 -15.04 -3.33
C GLU A 94 -4.30 -16.33 -2.59
N GLY A 95 -5.22 -16.97 -1.88
CA GLY A 95 -4.97 -18.12 -1.00
C GLY A 95 -5.20 -17.85 0.49
N GLY A 96 -5.93 -16.77 0.80
CA GLY A 96 -6.33 -16.35 2.14
C GLY A 96 -5.40 -15.28 2.73
N GLY A 97 -6.01 -14.26 3.37
CA GLY A 97 -5.37 -13.23 4.20
C GLY A 97 -4.22 -12.44 3.56
N VAL A 98 -3.64 -11.52 4.33
CA VAL A 98 -2.44 -10.75 3.95
C VAL A 98 -1.22 -11.66 4.00
N ARG A 99 -0.44 -11.69 2.92
CA ARG A 99 0.81 -12.45 2.86
C ARG A 99 1.79 -11.93 1.82
N PHE A 100 3.05 -12.29 2.01
CA PHE A 100 4.04 -12.30 0.94
C PHE A 100 3.79 -13.49 0.00
N GLY A 101 4.04 -13.31 -1.29
CA GLY A 101 3.82 -14.32 -2.32
C GLY A 101 2.66 -13.99 -3.26
N GLY A 102 2.36 -14.92 -4.16
CA GLY A 102 1.52 -14.66 -5.34
C GLY A 102 2.35 -14.14 -6.51
N GLY A 103 1.70 -13.78 -7.62
CA GLY A 103 2.39 -13.23 -8.79
C GLY A 103 2.70 -11.73 -8.69
N GLY A 104 2.32 -11.09 -7.59
CA GLY A 104 2.48 -9.65 -7.37
C GLY A 104 1.72 -8.83 -8.40
N ALA A 105 2.11 -7.58 -8.60
CA ALA A 105 1.48 -6.65 -9.54
C ALA A 105 1.61 -7.06 -11.02
N TYR A 106 2.41 -8.07 -11.37
CA TYR A 106 2.72 -8.43 -12.77
C TYR A 106 1.90 -9.62 -13.28
N GLN A 107 0.82 -9.98 -12.60
CA GLN A 107 -0.01 -11.10 -13.02
C GLN A 107 -0.75 -10.78 -14.33
N PRO A 108 -0.90 -11.77 -15.25
CA PRO A 108 -1.53 -11.56 -16.55
C PRO A 108 -2.99 -11.06 -16.48
N GLN A 109 -3.65 -11.21 -15.33
CA GLN A 109 -5.03 -10.79 -15.11
C GLN A 109 -5.21 -9.28 -14.88
N PHE A 110 -4.13 -8.55 -14.58
CA PHE A 110 -4.21 -7.12 -14.32
C PHE A 110 -4.10 -6.34 -15.62
N ASN A 111 -5.10 -5.48 -15.84
CA ASN A 111 -5.18 -4.60 -17.00
C ASN A 111 -4.79 -3.15 -16.64
N HIS A 112 -4.70 -2.83 -15.34
CA HIS A 112 -4.21 -1.55 -14.85
C HIS A 112 -2.94 -1.72 -14.02
N HIS A 113 -2.01 -0.79 -14.20
CA HIS A 113 -0.77 -0.75 -13.44
C HIS A 113 -0.38 0.70 -13.14
N MET A 114 0.05 0.93 -11.91
CA MET A 114 0.68 2.18 -11.51
C MET A 114 1.86 1.90 -10.58
N TYR A 115 2.83 2.82 -10.58
CA TYR A 115 4.01 2.72 -9.76
C TYR A 115 4.33 4.00 -9.03
N LEU A 116 4.99 3.87 -7.89
CA LEU A 116 5.57 4.97 -7.13
C LEU A 116 7.08 4.75 -7.03
N PRO A 117 7.92 5.66 -7.57
CA PRO A 117 9.35 5.63 -7.35
C PRO A 117 9.66 5.70 -5.85
N ILE A 118 10.27 4.65 -5.32
CA ILE A 118 10.76 4.66 -3.94
C ILE A 118 12.26 4.87 -4.02
N THR A 119 12.73 6.06 -3.65
CA THR A 119 14.14 6.20 -3.30
C THR A 119 14.37 5.38 -2.05
N PRO A 120 15.25 4.37 -2.04
CA PRO A 120 15.62 3.70 -0.80
C PRO A 120 16.25 4.76 0.10
N GLY A 121 15.48 5.25 1.07
CA GLY A 121 16.01 6.09 2.13
C GLY A 121 17.08 5.31 2.89
N PRO A 122 18.11 5.97 3.46
CA PRO A 122 19.08 5.33 4.33
C PRO A 122 18.34 4.49 5.38
N VAL A 123 18.74 3.23 5.52
CA VAL A 123 18.21 2.28 6.49
C VAL A 123 18.71 2.62 7.90
N ASP A 124 18.44 3.81 8.38
CA ASP A 124 18.60 4.10 9.80
C ASP A 124 17.38 3.53 10.51
N GLY A 125 17.61 2.51 11.34
CA GLY A 125 16.62 1.78 12.14
C GLY A 125 15.96 2.63 13.23
N ARG A 126 15.57 3.87 12.92
CA ARG A 126 14.72 4.69 13.75
C ARG A 126 13.30 4.62 13.19
N PRO A 127 12.28 4.28 14.01
CA PRO A 127 10.90 4.51 13.61
C PRO A 127 10.81 5.96 13.13
N ALA A 128 10.22 6.19 11.96
CA ALA A 128 9.92 7.54 11.50
C ALA A 128 9.31 8.31 12.68
N PRO A 129 9.81 9.50 13.03
CA PRO A 129 9.15 10.32 14.03
C PRO A 129 7.69 10.44 13.58
N LEU A 130 6.78 9.99 14.45
CA LEU A 130 5.40 10.43 14.38
C LEU A 130 5.49 11.92 14.68
N ASP A 131 5.62 12.75 13.65
CA ASP A 131 5.60 14.19 13.85
C ASP A 131 4.24 14.52 14.49
N PRO A 132 4.24 15.16 15.68
CA PRO A 132 3.01 15.68 16.23
C PRO A 132 2.49 16.77 15.27
N ALA A 133 1.18 16.73 15.04
CA ALA A 133 0.47 17.74 14.27
C ALA A 133 0.96 19.16 14.62
N ALA A 134 1.19 19.96 13.58
CA ALA A 134 1.59 21.36 13.65
C ALA A 134 0.67 22.17 14.60
N PRO A 135 1.19 23.25 15.22
CA PRO A 135 0.43 24.04 16.17
C PRO A 135 -0.72 24.76 15.47
N ALA A 136 -1.89 24.79 16.12
CA ALA A 136 -2.98 25.65 15.73
C ALA A 136 -2.58 27.11 16.02
N ASP A 137 -2.31 27.88 14.96
CA ASP A 137 -2.27 29.33 15.03
C ASP A 137 -3.69 29.87 14.95
N GLY A 138 -4.06 30.71 15.91
CA GLY A 138 -5.36 31.36 15.96
C GLY A 138 -5.46 32.31 17.15
N ALA A 139 -4.94 33.52 16.94
CA ALA A 139 -5.04 34.67 17.84
C ALA A 139 -6.48 35.00 18.25
N ASP A 140 -6.65 35.50 19.46
CA ASP A 140 -7.66 36.52 19.74
C ASP A 140 -7.06 37.60 20.65
N THR A 141 -7.33 38.84 20.28
CA THR A 141 -6.85 40.10 20.88
C THR A 141 -7.70 40.54 22.04
#